data_AF-A0A536D2I2-F1
#
_entry.id   AF-A0A536D2I2-F1
#
_cell.length_a   1.000
_cell.length_b   1.000
_cell.length_c   1.000
_cell.angle_alpha   90.00
_cell.angle_beta   90.00
_cell.angle_gamma   90.00
#
_symmetry.space_group_name_H-M   'P 1'
#
loop_
_entity.id
_entity.type
_entity.pdbx_description
1 polymer ?
#
loop_
_entity_poly.entity_id
_entity_poly.type
_entity_poly.pdbx_seq_one_letter_code
_entity_poly.pdbx_strand_id
1 'polypeptide(L)'
;MTPRLEITHTGYRAVLAGKKLQLALGFSHPIEIDPPAGITFTVETPQKLKVSGVDKEVVGEVAAKIRALRVPDPYKAKGVKYAGEYIRRKAGKAGKVGAAKA
;
A
#
# COMPACT_ATOMS: atom_id res chain seq x y z
N MET A 1 12.85 -6.50 11.81
CA MET A 1 12.58 -5.19 11.18
C MET A 1 11.17 -5.27 10.61
N THR A 2 10.28 -4.36 10.99
CA THR A 2 8.86 -4.39 10.61
C THR A 2 8.64 -3.40 9.46
N PRO A 3 8.58 -3.85 8.19
CA PRO A 3 8.30 -2.95 7.08
C PRO A 3 6.91 -2.34 7.27
N ARG A 4 6.90 -1.00 7.27
CA ARG A 4 5.69 -0.19 7.28
C ARG A 4 5.40 0.20 5.83
N LEU A 5 4.17 -0.03 5.40
CA LEU A 5 3.67 0.29 4.09
C LEU A 5 2.61 1.40 4.23
N GLU A 6 2.71 2.40 3.35
CA GLU A 6 1.76 3.49 3.25
C GLU A 6 1.02 3.40 1.92
N ILE A 7 -0.30 3.49 2.00
CA ILE A 7 -1.20 3.50 0.84
C ILE A 7 -1.61 4.95 0.61
N THR A 8 -1.30 5.46 -0.58
CA THR A 8 -1.57 6.84 -0.96
C THR A 8 -2.57 6.86 -2.10
N HIS A 9 -3.86 7.00 -1.80
CA HIS A 9 -4.90 7.42 -2.74
C HIS A 9 -6.25 7.57 -2.01
N THR A 10 -7.15 8.39 -2.55
CA THR A 10 -8.54 8.46 -2.11
C THR A 10 -9.28 7.21 -2.59
N GLY A 11 -9.93 6.48 -1.68
CA GLY A 11 -10.65 5.24 -1.99
C GLY A 11 -9.83 3.95 -1.87
N TYR A 12 -8.51 4.04 -1.67
CA TYR A 12 -7.71 2.86 -1.38
C TYR A 12 -7.68 2.58 0.13
N ARG A 13 -7.90 1.31 0.49
CA ARG A 13 -7.93 0.89 1.89
C ARG A 13 -7.45 -0.54 2.07
N ALA A 14 -6.75 -0.76 3.17
CA ALA A 14 -6.46 -2.08 3.73
C ALA A 14 -7.45 -2.39 4.86
N VAL A 15 -7.95 -3.63 4.88
CA VAL A 15 -8.85 -4.15 5.92
C VAL A 15 -8.33 -5.52 6.35
N LEU A 16 -8.31 -5.77 7.66
CA LEU A 16 -8.02 -7.09 8.21
C LEU A 16 -9.31 -7.91 8.28
N ALA A 17 -9.36 -9.01 7.54
CA ALA A 17 -10.44 -9.99 7.58
C ALA A 17 -9.95 -11.21 8.41
N GLY A 18 -10.05 -11.08 9.73
CA GLY A 18 -9.49 -12.05 10.68
C GLY A 18 -7.96 -12.06 10.59
N LYS A 19 -7.39 -13.08 9.93
CA LYS A 19 -5.94 -13.17 9.66
C LYS A 19 -5.57 -12.70 8.25
N LYS A 20 -6.54 -12.69 7.33
CA LYS A 20 -6.31 -12.31 5.93
C LYS A 20 -6.24 -10.80 5.79
N LEU A 21 -5.41 -10.33 4.87
CA LEU A 21 -5.36 -8.92 4.51
C LEU A 21 -6.17 -8.69 3.24
N GLN A 22 -7.25 -7.93 3.34
CA GLN A 22 -8.05 -7.48 2.21
C GLN A 22 -7.59 -6.09 1.76
N LEU A 23 -7.26 -5.96 0.48
CA LEU A 23 -6.77 -4.72 -0.14
C LEU A 23 -7.76 -4.26 -1.21
N ALA A 24 -8.37 -3.11 -0.98
CA ALA A 24 -9.15 -2.39 -1.99
C ALA A 24 -8.24 -1.32 -2.61
N LEU A 25 -7.59 -1.65 -3.74
CA LEU A 25 -6.63 -0.77 -4.43
C LEU A 25 -7.19 -0.24 -5.77
N GLY A 26 -8.51 -0.11 -5.88
CA GLY A 26 -9.19 0.36 -7.10
C GLY A 26 -9.35 -0.71 -8.18
N PHE A 27 -9.17 -1.97 -7.83
CA PHE A 27 -9.62 -3.10 -8.63
C PHE A 27 -11.13 -3.32 -8.42
N SER A 28 -11.80 -3.95 -9.39
CA SER A 28 -13.25 -4.21 -9.31
C SER A 28 -13.64 -5.14 -8.17
N HIS A 29 -12.73 -6.00 -7.72
CA HIS A 29 -12.89 -6.86 -6.54
C HIS A 29 -11.74 -6.63 -5.54
N PRO A 30 -11.98 -6.78 -4.23
CA PRO A 30 -10.91 -6.72 -3.23
C PRO A 30 -9.93 -7.87 -3.42
N ILE A 31 -8.64 -7.59 -3.22
CA ILE A 31 -7.59 -8.61 -3.27
C ILE A 31 -7.36 -9.11 -1.85
N GLU A 32 -7.51 -10.41 -1.63
CA GLU A 32 -7.22 -11.04 -0.35
C GLU A 32 -5.82 -11.64 -0.36
N ILE A 33 -5.07 -11.42 0.70
CA ILE A 33 -3.74 -11.99 0.91
C ILE A 33 -3.77 -12.81 2.19
N ASP A 34 -3.53 -14.10 2.04
CA ASP A 34 -3.33 -15.01 3.16
C ASP A 34 -1.93 -14.82 3.76
N PRO A 35 -1.82 -14.63 5.10
CA PRO A 35 -0.51 -14.55 5.74
C PRO A 35 0.19 -15.91 5.67
N PRO A 36 1.43 -15.99 5.18
CA PRO A 36 2.23 -17.20 5.31
C PRO A 36 2.62 -17.43 6.78
N ALA A 37 3.07 -18.64 7.10
CA ALA A 37 3.36 -19.06 8.46
C ALA A 37 4.31 -18.09 9.18
N GLY A 38 3.90 -17.63 10.37
CA GLY A 38 4.72 -16.73 11.19
C GLY A 38 4.71 -15.26 10.76
N ILE A 39 3.79 -14.86 9.86
CA ILE A 39 3.54 -13.45 9.50
C ILE A 39 2.20 -12.97 10.06
N THR A 40 2.20 -11.74 10.55
CA THR A 40 1.04 -11.02 11.05
C THR A 40 0.92 -9.67 10.34
N PHE A 41 -0.30 -9.33 9.94
CA PHE A 41 -0.62 -8.01 9.42
C PHE A 41 -1.25 -7.16 10.53
N THR A 42 -0.87 -5.90 10.60
CA THR A 42 -1.50 -4.90 11.47
C THR A 42 -1.89 -3.71 10.63
N VAL A 43 -3.16 -3.36 10.62
CA VAL A 43 -3.70 -2.17 9.96
C VAL A 43 -3.85 -1.10 11.04
N GLU A 44 -2.95 -0.12 11.08
CA GLU A 44 -3.04 1.01 12.02
C GLU A 44 -4.11 2.01 11.57
N THR A 45 -4.10 2.30 10.27
CA THR A 45 -5.16 3.05 9.60
C THR A 45 -5.45 2.37 8.26
N PRO A 46 -6.59 2.64 7.62
CA PRO A 46 -6.88 2.09 6.28
C PRO A 46 -5.78 2.38 5.25
N GLN A 47 -4.95 3.40 5.50
CA GLN A 47 -3.83 3.81 4.65
C GLN A 47 -2.44 3.42 5.21
N LYS A 48 -2.34 2.90 6.44
CA LYS A 48 -1.07 2.51 7.06
C LYS A 48 -1.11 1.04 7.47
N LEU A 49 -0.29 0.25 6.81
CA LEU A 49 -0.14 -1.18 7.04
C LEU A 49 1.24 -1.47 7.64
N LYS A 50 1.28 -2.39 8.60
CA LYS A 50 2.51 -2.92 9.16
C LYS A 50 2.53 -4.43 8.97
N VAL A 51 3.63 -4.94 8.42
CA VAL A 51 3.87 -6.38 8.28
C VAL A 51 4.90 -6.79 9.33
N SER A 52 4.54 -7.69 10.24
CA SER A 52 5.43 -8.27 11.25
C SER A 52 5.56 -9.77 11.04
N GLY A 53 6.70 -10.34 11.44
CA GLY A 53 6.90 -11.78 11.37
C GLY A 53 8.22 -12.21 11.98
N VAL A 54 8.38 -13.53 12.08
CA VAL A 54 9.57 -14.19 12.64
C VAL A 54 10.75 -14.11 11.67
N ASP A 55 10.50 -14.35 10.38
CA ASP A 55 11.51 -14.34 9.33
C ASP A 55 11.51 -13.01 8.56
N LYS A 56 12.69 -12.39 8.43
CA LYS A 56 12.87 -11.13 7.71
C LYS A 56 12.75 -11.30 6.19
N GLU A 57 13.14 -12.45 5.65
CA GLU A 57 13.10 -12.71 4.21
C GLU A 57 11.65 -12.81 3.73
N VAL A 58 10.85 -13.65 4.41
CA VAL A 58 9.43 -13.81 4.12
C VAL A 58 8.66 -12.50 4.34
N VAL A 59 8.98 -11.75 5.40
CA VAL A 59 8.38 -10.43 5.65
C VAL A 59 8.69 -9.44 4.53
N GLY A 60 9.92 -9.44 4.02
CA GLY A 60 10.34 -8.64 2.87
C GLY A 60 9.61 -9.04 1.59
N GLU A 61 9.52 -10.35 1.32
CA GLU A 61 8.84 -10.90 0.14
C GLU A 61 7.34 -10.54 0.15
N VAL A 62 6.66 -10.71 1.27
CA VAL A 62 5.24 -10.36 1.39
C VAL A 62 5.02 -8.85 1.22
N ALA A 63 5.86 -8.02 1.85
CA ALA A 63 5.77 -6.57 1.67
C ALA A 63 6.03 -6.16 0.20
N ALA A 64 6.97 -6.82 -0.48
CA ALA A 64 7.23 -6.60 -1.90
C ALA A 64 6.06 -7.03 -2.79
N LYS A 65 5.43 -8.18 -2.51
CA LYS A 65 4.20 -8.63 -3.20
C LYS A 65 3.08 -7.61 -3.07
N ILE A 66 2.84 -7.08 -1.87
CA ILE A 66 1.83 -6.03 -1.62
C ILE A 66 2.15 -4.77 -2.42
N ARG A 67 3.41 -4.32 -2.44
CA ARG A 67 3.86 -3.15 -3.23
C ARG A 67 3.68 -3.38 -4.73
N ALA A 68 3.94 -4.59 -5.22
CA ALA A 68 3.82 -4.95 -6.63
C ALA A 68 2.38 -4.86 -7.15
N LEU A 69 1.37 -5.09 -6.31
CA LEU A 69 -0.05 -4.96 -6.69
C LEU A 69 -0.40 -3.56 -7.21
N ARG A 70 0.20 -2.53 -6.60
CA ARG A 70 -0.01 -1.13 -7.01
C ARG A 70 1.23 -0.31 -6.76
N VAL A 71 2.19 -0.45 -7.67
CA VAL A 71 3.43 0.32 -7.68
C VAL A 71 3.08 1.82 -7.66
N PRO A 72 3.77 2.63 -6.84
CA PRO A 72 3.48 4.04 -6.74
C PRO A 72 3.77 4.75 -8.07
N ASP A 73 2.78 5.47 -8.57
CA ASP A 73 2.87 6.17 -9.85
C ASP A 73 3.93 7.31 -9.81
N PRO A 74 4.79 7.44 -10.84
CA PRO A 74 5.89 8.41 -10.86
C PRO A 74 5.45 9.86 -11.04
N TYR A 75 4.16 10.14 -11.29
CA TYR A 75 3.63 11.50 -11.40
C TYR A 75 2.88 11.89 -10.13
N LYS A 76 1.96 11.05 -9.67
CA LYS A 76 1.05 11.39 -8.56
C LYS A 76 1.43 10.73 -7.23
N ALA A 77 2.49 9.92 -7.20
CA ALA A 77 2.90 9.13 -6.04
C ALA A 77 1.74 8.30 -5.44
N LYS A 78 0.78 7.91 -6.29
CA LYS A 78 -0.42 7.17 -5.89
C LYS A 78 -0.13 5.69 -5.95
N GLY A 79 -0.45 4.94 -4.89
CA GLY A 79 -0.17 3.50 -4.81
C GLY A 79 0.29 3.10 -3.42
N VAL A 80 0.91 1.93 -3.33
CA VAL A 80 1.49 1.38 -2.09
C VAL A 80 2.98 1.62 -2.09
N LYS A 81 3.51 2.31 -1.08
CA LYS A 81 4.95 2.60 -0.93
C LYS A 81 5.43 2.17 0.45
N TYR A 82 6.74 2.09 0.65
CA TYR A 82 7.28 1.98 2.00
C TYR A 82 7.14 3.31 2.75
N ALA A 83 6.97 3.23 4.07
CA ALA A 83 6.93 4.42 4.92
C ALA A 83 8.26 5.18 4.78
N GLY A 84 8.20 6.46 4.41
CA GLY A 84 9.38 7.29 4.14
C GLY A 84 10.04 7.09 2.76
N GLU A 85 9.48 6.27 1.86
CA GLU A 85 10.02 6.12 0.50
C GLU A 85 9.88 7.43 -0.29
N TYR A 86 11.02 7.99 -0.73
CA TYR A 86 11.05 9.19 -1.58
C TYR A 86 10.81 8.80 -3.04
N ILE A 87 9.57 9.00 -3.51
CA ILE A 87 9.20 8.77 -4.90
C ILE A 87 9.64 9.97 -5.72
N ARG A 88 10.60 9.77 -6.63
CA ARG A 88 11.02 10.78 -7.61
C ARG A 88 9.84 11.09 -8.53
N ARG A 89 9.25 12.28 -8.37
CA ARG A 89 8.14 12.72 -9.20
C ARG A 89 8.68 13.30 -10.51
N LYS A 90 8.24 12.78 -11.65
CA LYS A 90 8.47 13.44 -12.94
C LYS A 90 7.45 14.55 -13.12
N ALA A 91 7.88 15.69 -13.67
CA ALA A 91 6.98 16.79 -14.02
C ALA A 91 6.09 16.35 -15.20
N GLY A 92 4.95 15.75 -14.89
CA GLY A 92 3.87 15.53 -15.85
C GLY A 92 3.11 16.82 -16.06
N LYS A 93 2.87 17.17 -17.33
CA LYS A 93 2.08 18.29 -17.86
C LYS A 93 1.30 19.05 -16.76
N ALA A 94 1.78 20.24 -16.41
CA ALA A 94 0.96 21.27 -15.79
C ALA A 94 -0.12 21.67 -16.80
N GLY A 95 -1.18 20.89 -16.90
CA GLY A 95 -2.26 21.05 -17.87
C GLY A 95 -3.58 20.73 -17.20
N LYS A 96 -4.21 21.78 -16.66
CA LYS A 96 -5.65 21.96 -16.40
C LYS A 96 -6.48 20.71 -16.08
N VAL A 97 -6.92 20.59 -14.81
CA VAL A 97 -8.36 20.50 -14.42
C VAL A 97 -8.45 21.01 -12.96
N GLY A 98 -8.93 22.24 -12.76
CA GLY A 98 -10.18 22.55 -12.02
C GLY A 98 -9.99 22.51 -10.50
N ALA A 99 -9.86 23.65 -9.80
CA ALA A 99 -11.00 24.32 -9.14
C ALA A 99 -11.95 23.30 -8.46
N ALA A 100 -12.02 23.24 -7.13
CA ALA A 100 -12.75 24.23 -6.37
C ALA A 100 -12.21 24.42 -4.95
N LYS A 101 -12.23 25.69 -4.56
CA LYS A 101 -12.08 26.28 -3.24
C LYS A 101 -13.47 26.37 -2.61
N ALA A 102 -13.62 25.97 -1.36
CA ALA A 102 -14.44 26.60 -0.31
C ALA A 102 -14.39 25.72 0.94
#